data_AF-A0A1J3ISN9-F1
#
_entry.id   AF-A0A1J3ISN9-F1
#
_cell.length_a   1.000
_cell.length_b   1.000
_cell.length_c   1.000
_cell.angle_alpha   90.00
_cell.angle_beta   90.00
_cell.angle_gamma   90.00
#
_symmetry.space_group_name_H-M   'P 1'
#
loop_
_entity.id
_entity.type
_entity.pdbx_description
1 polymer ?
#
loop_
_entity_poly.entity_id
_entity_poly.type
_entity_poly.pdbx_seq_one_letter_code
_entity_poly.pdbx_strand_id
1 'polypeptide(L)'
;QRQDPGERQILIDTDEIRDVFENASGSRRVMGISLDLSKIIDGMDISARAFKNMRYLRFLSVFRTRVDRNDDLVHIPKEMEFPQRLRLLHWELYPGKCLP
;
A
#
# COMPACT_ATOMS: atom_id res chain seq x y z
N GLN A 1 -6.80 -19.61 11.13
CA GLN A 1 -7.23 -19.76 9.72
C GLN A 1 -6.99 -18.42 9.03
N ARG A 2 -6.23 -18.38 7.91
CA ARG A 2 -6.11 -17.19 7.05
C ARG A 2 -7.40 -17.12 6.22
N GLN A 3 -8.09 -15.99 6.25
CA GLN A 3 -9.21 -15.71 5.32
C GLN A 3 -8.64 -15.44 3.92
N ASP A 4 -9.42 -15.67 2.85
CA ASP A 4 -9.01 -15.25 1.51
C ASP A 4 -8.68 -13.75 1.48
N PRO A 5 -7.60 -13.31 0.83
CA PRO A 5 -7.21 -11.90 0.77
C PRO A 5 -8.34 -10.99 0.28
N GLY A 6 -9.20 -11.50 -0.62
CA GLY A 6 -10.37 -10.79 -1.15
C GLY A 6 -11.50 -10.52 -0.15
N GLU A 7 -11.58 -11.28 0.96
CA GLU A 7 -12.59 -11.08 2.01
C GLU A 7 -12.05 -10.26 3.20
N ARG A 8 -10.73 -10.05 3.27
CA ARG A 8 -10.12 -9.26 4.33
C ARG A 8 -10.36 -7.78 4.13
N GLN A 9 -10.73 -7.11 5.21
CA GLN A 9 -10.88 -5.65 5.22
C GLN A 9 -9.55 -4.92 5.42
N ILE A 10 -8.54 -5.58 6.00
CA ILE A 10 -7.21 -5.00 6.22
C ILE A 10 -6.16 -5.98 5.70
N LEU A 11 -5.27 -5.48 4.84
CA LEU A 11 -4.13 -6.22 4.29
C LEU A 11 -2.86 -5.83 5.04
N ILE A 12 -2.11 -6.83 5.49
CA ILE A 12 -0.86 -6.68 6.25
C ILE A 12 0.29 -7.52 5.67
N ASP A 13 -0.03 -8.44 4.76
CA ASP A 13 0.91 -9.34 4.13
C ASP A 13 1.40 -8.71 2.83
N THR A 14 2.72 -8.61 2.67
CA THR A 14 3.35 -7.88 1.58
C THR A 14 3.01 -8.48 0.21
N ASP A 15 2.92 -9.81 0.11
CA ASP A 15 2.59 -10.49 -1.15
C ASP A 15 1.12 -10.25 -1.52
N GLU A 16 0.21 -10.34 -0.54
CA GLU A 16 -1.22 -10.01 -0.77
C GLU A 16 -1.40 -8.53 -1.18
N ILE A 17 -0.62 -7.62 -0.62
CA ILE A 17 -0.64 -6.19 -1.00
C ILE A 17 -0.10 -6.00 -2.41
N ARG A 18 1.00 -6.68 -2.77
CA ARG A 18 1.58 -6.67 -4.11
C ARG A 18 0.57 -7.14 -5.15
N ASP A 19 -0.05 -8.30 -4.92
CA ASP A 19 -1.06 -8.87 -5.83
C ASP A 19 -2.22 -7.90 -6.08
N VAL A 20 -2.64 -7.17 -5.02
CA VAL A 20 -3.73 -6.19 -5.09
C VAL A 20 -3.34 -4.95 -5.90
N PHE A 21 -2.09 -4.50 -5.80
CA PHE A 21 -1.59 -3.39 -6.62
C PHE A 21 -1.40 -3.78 -8.09
N GLU A 22 -0.88 -4.97 -8.36
CA GLU A 22 -0.57 -5.43 -9.72
C GLU A 22 -1.82 -5.79 -10.52
N ASN A 23 -2.75 -6.52 -9.92
CA ASN A 23 -3.88 -7.06 -10.67
C ASN A 23 -5.08 -6.12 -10.74
N ALA A 24 -5.01 -4.95 -10.09
CA ALA A 24 -6.15 -4.06 -9.82
C ALA A 24 -7.39 -4.82 -9.28
N SER A 25 -7.17 -6.03 -8.78
CA SER A 25 -8.15 -6.95 -8.23
C SER A 25 -8.58 -6.51 -6.84
N GLY A 26 -7.91 -5.46 -6.31
CA GLY A 26 -8.20 -4.73 -5.09
C GLY A 26 -9.65 -4.85 -4.73
N SER A 27 -9.91 -5.85 -3.89
CA SER A 27 -11.24 -6.29 -3.57
C SER A 27 -12.07 -5.07 -3.22
N ARG A 28 -13.32 -5.04 -3.70
CA ARG A 28 -14.31 -4.00 -3.39
C ARG A 28 -14.57 -3.82 -1.89
N ARG A 29 -13.77 -4.44 -1.00
CA ARG A 29 -13.91 -4.41 0.46
C ARG A 29 -12.64 -4.05 1.22
N VAL A 30 -11.48 -3.87 0.55
CA VAL A 30 -10.25 -3.46 1.26
C VAL A 30 -10.46 -2.07 1.86
N MET A 31 -10.43 -1.99 3.18
CA MET A 31 -10.54 -0.75 3.94
C MET A 31 -9.21 -0.28 4.53
N GLY A 32 -8.26 -1.18 4.73
CA GLY A 32 -6.96 -0.88 5.34
C GLY A 32 -5.80 -1.57 4.62
N ILE A 33 -4.68 -0.86 4.50
CA ILE A 33 -3.41 -1.41 4.04
C ILE A 33 -2.34 -1.00 5.05
N SER A 34 -1.55 -1.98 5.47
CA SER A 34 -0.41 -1.81 6.38
C SER A 34 0.81 -2.47 5.74
N LEU A 35 1.59 -1.67 5.00
CA LEU A 35 2.74 -2.13 4.23
C LEU A 35 4.04 -1.84 4.97
N ASP A 36 4.74 -2.92 5.35
CA ASP A 36 6.10 -2.85 5.88
C ASP A 36 7.11 -2.99 4.73
N LEU A 37 7.72 -1.87 4.35
CA LEU A 37 8.67 -1.80 3.24
C LEU A 37 9.90 -2.68 3.49
N SER A 38 10.27 -2.92 4.75
CA SER A 38 11.41 -3.75 5.12
C SER A 38 11.23 -5.23 4.77
N LYS A 39 10.00 -5.66 4.44
CA LYS A 39 9.67 -7.03 4.03
C LYS A 39 9.73 -7.25 2.51
N ILE A 40 9.94 -6.21 1.71
CA ILE A 40 10.05 -6.33 0.26
C ILE A 40 11.43 -6.90 -0.08
N ILE A 41 11.46 -7.98 -0.86
CA ILE A 41 12.68 -8.70 -1.26
C ILE A 41 12.91 -8.57 -2.76
N ASP A 42 11.89 -8.85 -3.57
CA ASP A 42 12.01 -8.89 -5.05
C ASP A 42 11.70 -7.56 -5.75
N GLY A 43 11.78 -6.46 -5.01
CA GLY A 43 11.36 -5.15 -5.48
C GLY A 43 9.83 -4.99 -5.63
N MET A 44 9.37 -3.76 -5.74
CA MET A 44 7.95 -3.43 -5.84
C MET A 44 7.75 -2.08 -6.52
N ASP A 45 6.90 -2.02 -7.53
CA ASP A 45 6.53 -0.77 -8.19
C ASP A 45 5.09 -0.39 -7.83
N ILE A 46 4.92 0.75 -7.16
CA ILE A 46 3.61 1.27 -6.78
C ILE A 46 3.16 2.26 -7.84
N SER A 47 2.18 1.89 -8.66
CA SER A 47 1.59 2.81 -9.65
C SER A 47 1.03 4.08 -9.00
N ALA A 48 1.13 5.23 -9.67
CA ALA A 48 0.52 6.50 -9.24
C ALA A 48 -1.00 6.42 -9.06
N ARG A 49 -1.62 5.40 -9.69
CA ARG A 49 -3.06 5.11 -9.64
C ARG A 49 -3.39 3.89 -8.79
N ALA A 50 -2.42 3.32 -8.06
CA ALA A 50 -2.61 2.09 -7.28
C ALA A 50 -3.85 2.18 -6.37
N PHE A 51 -4.04 3.32 -5.69
CA PHE A 51 -5.15 3.52 -4.77
C PHE A 51 -6.43 4.06 -5.42
N LYS A 52 -6.37 4.51 -6.68
CA LYS A 52 -7.48 5.20 -7.38
C LYS A 52 -8.76 4.37 -7.38
N ASN A 53 -8.64 3.06 -7.61
CA ASN A 53 -9.79 2.15 -7.70
C ASN A 53 -10.21 1.58 -6.34
N MET A 54 -9.47 1.87 -5.26
CA MET A 54 -9.75 1.35 -3.91
C MET A 54 -10.74 2.23 -3.14
N ARG A 55 -11.97 2.36 -3.66
CA ARG A 55 -12.99 3.30 -3.16
C ARG A 55 -13.42 3.12 -1.69
N TYR A 56 -13.04 2.03 -1.04
CA TYR A 56 -13.34 1.75 0.37
C TYR A 56 -12.13 1.87 1.29
N LEU A 57 -10.93 2.14 0.74
CA LEU A 57 -9.73 2.33 1.52
C LEU A 57 -9.89 3.57 2.40
N ARG A 58 -9.71 3.36 3.70
CA ARG A 58 -9.83 4.36 4.77
C ARG A 58 -8.53 4.51 5.56
N PHE A 59 -7.73 3.46 5.63
CA PHE A 59 -6.50 3.43 6.43
C PHE A 59 -5.34 3.00 5.54
N LEU A 60 -4.33 3.85 5.41
CA LEU A 60 -3.09 3.52 4.73
C LEU A 60 -1.93 3.79 5.68
N SER A 61 -1.15 2.73 5.98
CA SER A 61 0.10 2.80 6.71
C SER A 61 1.20 2.20 5.86
N VAL A 62 2.23 2.98 5.56
CA VAL A 62 3.44 2.55 4.86
C VAL A 62 4.62 2.91 5.77
N PHE A 63 5.37 1.92 6.22
CA PHE A 63 6.38 2.07 7.28
C PHE A 63 7.52 1.10 7.11
N ARG A 64 8.56 1.24 7.94
CA ARG A 64 9.71 0.33 8.00
C ARG A 64 9.88 -0.25 9.40
N THR A 65 9.98 -1.57 9.49
CA THR A 65 10.41 -2.21 10.76
C THR A 65 11.92 -2.36 10.88
N ARG A 66 12.66 -2.25 9.77
CA ARG A 66 14.13 -2.36 9.72
C ARG A 66 14.73 -1.31 8.77
N VAL A 67 15.75 -0.60 9.26
CA VAL A 67 16.37 0.56 8.58
C VAL A 67 17.51 0.15 7.64
N ASP A 68 17.99 -1.09 7.73
CA ASP A 68 19.13 -1.62 6.97
C ASP A 68 18.76 -2.15 5.57
N ARG A 69 17.48 -2.10 5.21
CA ARG A 69 16.96 -2.58 3.92
C ARG A 69 17.12 -1.51 2.85
N ASN A 70 17.47 -1.94 1.63
CA ASN A 70 17.68 -1.02 0.52
C ASN A 70 16.34 -0.40 0.07
N ASP A 71 16.22 0.92 0.23
CA ASP A 71 15.05 1.69 -0.18
C ASP A 71 14.90 1.73 -1.73
N ASP A 72 15.95 1.42 -2.49
CA ASP A 72 15.92 1.35 -3.96
C ASP A 72 15.05 0.22 -4.51
N LEU A 73 14.63 -0.72 -3.66
CA LEU A 73 13.77 -1.84 -4.06
C LEU A 73 12.32 -1.41 -4.31
N VAL A 74 11.91 -0.23 -3.82
CA VAL A 74 10.51 0.22 -3.95
C VAL A 74 10.45 1.48 -4.80
N HIS A 75 9.87 1.37 -5.99
CA HIS A 75 9.58 2.54 -6.80
C HIS A 75 8.24 3.14 -6.37
N ILE A 76 8.29 4.40 -5.91
CA ILE A 76 7.10 5.15 -5.50
C ILE A 76 7.04 6.47 -6.29
N PRO A 77 5.94 6.75 -6.99
CA PRO A 77 5.77 7.98 -7.75
C PRO A 77 5.60 9.17 -6.81
N LYS A 78 6.12 10.33 -7.22
CA LYS A 78 6.03 11.58 -6.46
C LYS A 78 4.61 12.11 -6.32
N GLU A 79 3.77 11.80 -7.30
CA GLU A 79 2.37 12.22 -7.37
C GLU A 79 1.49 10.97 -7.38
N MET A 80 0.56 10.90 -6.44
CA MET A 80 -0.36 9.78 -6.28
C MET A 80 -1.79 10.28 -6.14
N GLU A 81 -2.72 9.53 -6.71
CA GLU A 81 -4.15 9.77 -6.52
C GLU A 81 -4.67 8.93 -5.33
N PHE A 82 -5.10 9.61 -4.26
CA PHE A 82 -5.66 8.98 -3.07
C PHE A 82 -7.19 8.86 -3.16
N PRO A 83 -7.78 7.81 -2.58
CA PRO A 83 -9.23 7.63 -2.58
C PRO A 83 -9.89 8.65 -1.64
N GLN A 84 -11.04 9.19 -2.06
CA GLN A 84 -11.79 10.22 -1.32
C GLN A 84 -12.19 9.83 0.12
N ARG A 85 -12.17 8.54 0.45
CA ARG A 85 -12.57 8.03 1.77
C ARG A 85 -11.39 7.77 2.71
N LEU A 86 -10.17 8.15 2.33
CA LEU A 86 -9.01 8.03 3.20
C LEU A 86 -9.21 8.87 4.46
N ARG A 87 -9.07 8.25 5.63
CA ARG A 87 -9.23 8.86 6.95
C ARG A 87 -7.93 8.90 7.73
N LEU A 88 -7.02 7.98 7.43
CA LEU A 88 -5.71 7.90 8.05
C LEU A 88 -4.67 7.63 6.97
N LEU A 89 -3.66 8.50 6.93
CA LEU A 89 -2.47 8.36 6.11
C LEU A 89 -1.25 8.41 7.03
N HIS A 90 -0.58 7.28 7.16
CA HIS A 90 0.76 7.18 7.72
C HIS A 90 1.69 6.70 6.61
N TRP A 91 2.71 7.48 6.27
CA TRP A 91 3.63 7.11 5.20
C TRP A 91 5.04 7.61 5.53
N GLU A 92 5.90 6.70 5.98
CA GLU A 92 7.32 6.97 6.18
C GLU A 92 8.04 7.12 4.85
N LEU A 93 8.92 8.12 4.73
CA LEU A 93 9.60 8.45 3.46
C LEU A 93 8.63 8.80 2.32
N TYR A 94 7.53 9.49 2.64
CA TYR A 94 6.59 9.94 1.64
C TYR A 94 7.31 10.71 0.49
N PRO A 95 7.11 10.34 -0.78
CA PRO A 95 7.90 10.88 -1.90
C PRO A 95 7.49 12.30 -2.30
N GLY A 96 6.33 12.76 -1.87
CA GLY A 96 5.85 14.12 -2.12
C GLY A 96 6.41 15.15 -1.13
N LYS A 97 6.39 16.41 -1.53
CA LYS A 97 6.85 17.53 -0.68
C LYS A 97 5.94 17.81 0.52
N CYS A 98 4.68 17.41 0.40
CA CYS A 98 3.64 17.59 1.41
C CYS A 98 2.67 16.41 1.33
N LEU A 99 2.03 16.09 2.45
CA LEU A 99 0.94 15.11 2.45
C LEU A 99 -0.25 15.64 1.63
N PRO A 100 -1.00 14.74 0.96
CA PRO A 100 -2.18 15.06 0.16
C PRO A 100 -3.36 15.57 1.00
#